data_AF-A0A923F381-F1
#
_entry.id   AF-A0A923F381-F1
#
_cell.length_a   1.000
_cell.length_b   1.000
_cell.length_c   1.000
_cell.angle_alpha   90.00
_cell.angle_beta   90.00
_cell.angle_gamma   90.00
#
_symmetry.space_group_name_H-M   'P 1'
#
loop_
_entity.id
_entity.type
_entity.pdbx_description
1 polymer ?
#
loop_
_entity_poly.entity_id
_entity_poly.type
_entity_poly.pdbx_seq_one_letter_code
_entity_poly.pdbx_strand_id
1 'polypeptide(L)'
;MQLLEVTKKVFAVLSVVFISTGVASAEVDCSAVSSTNPDIISCSQKSFEKIDKVLNEQYKALSAELDSATRAALLSTQKKWITLRGEYCKNDDEEGGESPIEQLSCKKQLTSFRVAELVYLRTGVIGDGFYKAVSLVNEKATAMNYPEALKFVGGNEDFGPAWKEYAEENCAITTRLFGEAKDRCMGRMRFQIPIF
;
A
#
# COMPACT_ATOMS: atom_id res chain seq x y z
N MET A 1 -76.10 -22.21 -13.77
CA MET A 1 -76.39 -23.28 -14.76
C MET A 1 -76.26 -22.66 -16.14
N GLN A 2 -75.71 -23.41 -17.11
CA GLN A 2 -75.30 -23.05 -18.48
C GLN A 2 -73.86 -22.48 -18.56
N LEU A 3 -72.82 -23.31 -18.73
CA LEU A 3 -72.32 -24.04 -19.93
C LEU A 3 -71.86 -23.13 -21.09
N LEU A 4 -70.53 -23.05 -21.23
CA LEU A 4 -69.73 -23.22 -22.46
C LEU A 4 -70.06 -22.34 -23.68
N GLU A 5 -69.15 -21.42 -24.01
CA GLU A 5 -68.58 -21.35 -25.36
C GLU A 5 -67.07 -21.05 -25.31
N VAL A 6 -66.31 -21.96 -25.92
CA VAL A 6 -64.87 -21.91 -26.12
C VAL A 6 -64.62 -21.16 -27.42
N THR A 7 -63.87 -20.06 -27.40
CA THR A 7 -63.22 -19.53 -28.60
C THR A 7 -61.76 -19.17 -28.31
N LYS A 8 -60.90 -20.01 -28.86
CA LYS A 8 -59.44 -19.92 -28.92
C LYS A 8 -58.97 -18.53 -29.34
N LYS A 9 -58.10 -17.89 -28.55
CA LYS A 9 -57.05 -16.99 -29.08
C LYS A 9 -55.77 -17.08 -28.24
N VAL A 10 -54.86 -17.91 -28.74
CA VAL A 10 -53.40 -17.79 -28.79
C VAL A 10 -52.72 -17.07 -27.62
N PHE A 11 -52.15 -17.86 -26.70
CA PHE A 11 -51.08 -17.45 -25.80
C PHE A 11 -49.81 -17.24 -26.65
N ALA A 12 -49.40 -15.98 -26.86
CA ALA A 12 -48.08 -15.66 -27.39
C ALA A 12 -47.11 -15.53 -26.20
N VAL A 13 -46.46 -16.64 -25.82
CA VAL A 13 -45.33 -16.61 -24.89
C VAL A 13 -44.11 -16.12 -25.65
N LEU A 14 -43.79 -14.84 -25.53
CA LEU A 14 -42.56 -14.26 -26.06
C LEU A 14 -41.40 -14.67 -25.13
N SER A 15 -40.77 -15.82 -25.43
CA SER A 15 -39.53 -16.22 -24.76
C SER A 15 -38.38 -15.37 -25.28
N VAL A 16 -38.02 -14.33 -24.53
CA VAL A 16 -36.79 -13.56 -24.75
C VAL A 16 -35.62 -14.41 -24.26
N VAL A 17 -34.92 -15.07 -25.19
CA VAL A 17 -33.64 -15.72 -24.93
C VAL A 17 -32.61 -14.63 -24.71
N PHE A 18 -32.29 -14.32 -23.46
CA PHE A 18 -31.11 -13.54 -23.11
C PHE A 18 -29.87 -14.37 -23.42
N ILE A 19 -29.27 -14.14 -24.60
CA ILE A 19 -27.95 -14.67 -24.92
C ILE A 19 -26.95 -13.90 -24.05
N SER A 20 -26.60 -14.47 -22.89
CA SER A 20 -25.51 -14.00 -22.06
C SER A 20 -24.19 -14.31 -22.78
N THR A 21 -23.72 -13.39 -23.62
CA THR A 21 -22.34 -13.42 -24.12
C THR A 21 -21.43 -13.11 -22.93
N GLY A 22 -21.00 -14.16 -22.22
CA GLY A 22 -19.93 -14.03 -21.25
C GLY A 22 -18.65 -13.68 -21.99
N VAL A 23 -18.11 -12.49 -21.75
CA VAL A 23 -16.74 -12.15 -22.15
C VAL A 23 -15.81 -13.06 -21.37
N ALA A 24 -15.28 -14.09 -22.01
CA ALA A 24 -14.23 -14.92 -21.44
C ALA A 24 -12.94 -14.08 -21.42
N SER A 25 -12.64 -13.49 -20.27
CA SER A 25 -11.34 -12.84 -20.05
C SER A 25 -10.30 -13.94 -19.84
N ALA A 26 -9.36 -14.08 -20.78
CA ALA A 26 -8.20 -14.93 -20.57
C ALA A 26 -7.36 -14.34 -19.44
N GLU A 27 -7.11 -15.13 -18.39
CA GLU A 27 -6.28 -14.68 -17.28
C GLU A 27 -4.83 -14.47 -17.77
N VAL A 28 -4.30 -13.25 -17.61
CA VAL A 28 -2.89 -12.96 -17.94
C VAL A 28 -1.97 -13.78 -17.05
N ASP A 29 -1.12 -14.62 -17.68
CA ASP A 29 -0.06 -15.36 -17.02
C ASP A 29 1.14 -14.45 -16.73
N CYS A 30 1.28 -14.06 -15.46
CA CYS A 30 2.36 -13.19 -15.01
C CYS A 30 3.70 -13.92 -14.78
N SER A 31 3.79 -15.22 -15.06
CA SER A 31 5.05 -15.97 -15.03
C SER A 31 5.84 -15.86 -16.34
N ALA A 32 5.16 -15.55 -17.44
CA ALA A 32 5.72 -15.29 -18.75
C ALA A 32 5.08 -14.04 -19.35
N VAL A 33 5.48 -12.86 -18.84
CA VAL A 33 4.91 -11.58 -19.27
C VAL A 33 5.20 -11.40 -20.76
N SER A 34 4.15 -11.39 -21.60
CA SER A 34 4.30 -10.95 -22.99
C SER A 34 4.73 -9.49 -22.99
N SER A 35 5.55 -9.06 -23.94
CA SER A 35 6.08 -7.69 -24.01
C SER A 35 5.02 -6.64 -24.41
N THR A 36 3.74 -6.89 -24.16
CA THR A 36 2.65 -5.95 -24.45
C THR A 36 2.28 -5.15 -23.19
N ASN A 37 2.09 -3.84 -23.36
CA ASN A 37 1.79 -2.92 -22.26
C ASN A 37 0.55 -3.31 -21.41
N PRO A 38 -0.56 -3.83 -22.00
CA PRO A 38 -1.73 -4.25 -21.21
C PRO A 38 -1.43 -5.40 -20.24
N ASP A 39 -0.61 -6.37 -20.64
CA ASP A 39 -0.22 -7.49 -19.79
C ASP A 39 0.67 -7.00 -18.63
N ILE A 40 1.58 -6.07 -18.90
CA ILE A 40 2.46 -5.47 -17.89
C ILE A 40 1.65 -4.71 -16.84
N ILE A 41 0.66 -3.91 -17.24
CA ILE A 41 -0.23 -3.19 -16.31
C ILE A 41 -1.02 -4.19 -15.47
N SER A 42 -1.62 -5.21 -16.08
CA SER A 42 -2.38 -6.24 -15.37
C SER A 42 -1.53 -6.98 -14.32
N CYS A 43 -0.32 -7.38 -14.69
CA CYS A 43 0.60 -8.03 -13.76
C CYS A 43 1.11 -7.10 -12.66
N SER A 44 1.32 -5.82 -12.97
CA SER A 44 1.69 -4.80 -11.97
C SER A 44 0.56 -4.59 -10.96
N GLN A 45 -0.69 -4.55 -11.42
CA GLN A 45 -1.88 -4.47 -10.57
C GLN A 45 -1.99 -5.71 -9.66
N LYS A 46 -1.90 -6.93 -10.22
CA LYS A 46 -1.89 -8.17 -9.44
C LYS A 46 -0.75 -8.19 -8.40
N SER A 47 0.43 -7.65 -8.75
CA SER A 47 1.54 -7.55 -7.81
C SER A 47 1.26 -6.56 -6.67
N PHE A 48 0.62 -5.43 -6.96
CA PHE A 48 0.21 -4.47 -5.93
C PHE A 48 -0.85 -5.07 -4.99
N GLU A 49 -1.86 -5.75 -5.54
CA GLU A 49 -2.91 -6.42 -4.75
C GLU A 49 -2.35 -7.47 -3.80
N LYS A 50 -1.32 -8.22 -4.21
CA LYS A 50 -0.64 -9.19 -3.34
C LYS A 50 -0.03 -8.52 -2.10
N ILE A 51 0.70 -7.42 -2.26
CA ILE A 51 1.32 -6.73 -1.11
C ILE A 51 0.29 -5.97 -0.27
N ASP A 52 -0.78 -5.44 -0.88
CA ASP A 52 -1.89 -4.80 -0.15
C ASP A 52 -2.66 -5.84 0.70
N LYS A 53 -2.81 -7.08 0.22
CA LYS A 53 -3.34 -8.18 1.05
C LYS A 53 -2.46 -8.44 2.27
N VAL A 54 -1.14 -8.54 2.09
CA VAL A 54 -0.19 -8.76 3.19
C VAL A 54 -0.25 -7.61 4.21
N LEU A 55 -0.32 -6.36 3.73
CA LEU A 55 -0.53 -5.18 4.57
C LEU A 55 -1.77 -5.33 5.46
N ASN A 56 -2.90 -5.68 4.87
CA ASN A 56 -4.16 -5.83 5.60
C ASN A 56 -4.09 -6.97 6.64
N GLU A 57 -3.41 -8.06 6.33
CA GLU A 57 -3.17 -9.16 7.27
C GLU A 57 -2.31 -8.71 8.47
N GLN A 58 -1.20 -8.00 8.21
CA GLN A 58 -0.34 -7.47 9.29
C GLN A 58 -1.06 -6.43 10.13
N TYR A 59 -1.86 -5.54 9.52
CA TYR A 59 -2.66 -4.55 10.22
C TYR A 59 -3.66 -5.22 11.18
N LYS A 60 -4.39 -6.23 10.70
CA LYS A 60 -5.37 -6.96 11.52
C LYS A 60 -4.69 -7.68 12.68
N ALA A 61 -3.57 -8.34 12.42
CA ALA A 61 -2.82 -9.07 13.45
C ALA A 61 -2.30 -8.13 14.54
N LEU A 62 -1.64 -7.03 14.16
CA LEU A 62 -1.19 -6.00 15.11
C LEU A 62 -2.37 -5.39 15.88
N SER A 63 -3.44 -5.02 15.20
CA SER A 63 -4.63 -4.39 15.81
C SER A 63 -5.25 -5.28 16.90
N ALA A 64 -5.29 -6.59 16.70
CA ALA A 64 -5.81 -7.55 17.68
C ALA A 64 -4.99 -7.62 18.98
N GLU A 65 -3.68 -7.37 18.89
CA GLU A 65 -2.73 -7.47 20.02
C GLU A 65 -2.63 -6.17 20.84
N LEU A 66 -2.98 -5.03 20.24
CA LEU A 66 -2.88 -3.72 20.89
C LEU A 66 -4.03 -3.43 21.86
N ASP A 67 -3.72 -2.65 22.91
CA ASP A 67 -4.72 -2.01 23.78
C ASP A 67 -5.61 -1.04 22.99
N SER A 68 -6.75 -0.63 23.58
CA SER A 68 -7.74 0.20 22.90
C SER A 68 -7.20 1.57 22.44
N ALA A 69 -6.36 2.21 23.25
CA ALA A 69 -5.81 3.53 22.93
C ALA A 69 -4.76 3.44 21.81
N THR A 70 -3.90 2.42 21.85
CA THR A 70 -2.87 2.20 20.82
C THR A 70 -3.49 1.67 19.53
N ARG A 71 -4.55 0.86 19.60
CA ARG A 71 -5.35 0.45 18.44
C ARG A 71 -6.02 1.63 17.76
N ALA A 72 -6.59 2.58 18.52
CA ALA A 72 -7.18 3.79 17.97
C ALA A 72 -6.12 4.67 17.27
N ALA A 73 -4.94 4.80 17.88
CA ALA A 73 -3.80 5.49 17.25
C ALA A 73 -3.39 4.80 15.95
N LEU A 74 -3.23 3.47 15.95
CA LEU A 74 -2.91 2.70 14.74
C LEU A 74 -3.93 2.91 13.62
N LEU A 75 -5.23 2.92 13.93
CA LEU A 75 -6.28 3.20 12.94
C LEU A 75 -6.15 4.61 12.35
N SER A 76 -5.88 5.61 13.18
CA SER A 76 -5.63 6.98 12.71
C SER A 76 -4.41 7.03 11.78
N THR A 77 -3.29 6.46 12.21
CA THR A 77 -2.04 6.41 11.44
C THR A 77 -2.25 5.69 10.10
N GLN A 78 -2.99 4.59 10.10
CA GLN A 78 -3.28 3.83 8.87
C GLN A 78 -4.10 4.65 7.87
N LYS A 79 -5.08 5.44 8.33
CA LYS A 79 -5.84 6.33 7.44
C LYS A 79 -4.94 7.41 6.83
N LYS A 80 -4.07 8.03 7.63
CA LYS A 80 -3.11 9.02 7.14
C LYS A 80 -2.13 8.43 6.13
N TRP A 81 -1.67 7.20 6.37
CA TRP A 81 -0.84 6.49 5.40
C TRP A 81 -1.57 6.24 4.07
N ILE A 82 -2.87 5.90 4.10
CA ILE A 82 -3.67 5.74 2.87
C ILE A 82 -3.74 7.07 2.10
N THR A 83 -3.96 8.19 2.79
CA THR A 83 -3.94 9.53 2.19
C THR A 83 -2.58 9.83 1.56
N LEU A 84 -1.49 9.66 2.32
CA LEU A 84 -0.12 9.83 1.82
C LEU A 84 0.11 8.99 0.56
N ARG A 85 -0.22 7.70 0.57
CA ARG A 85 -0.05 6.81 -0.60
C ARG A 85 -0.84 7.32 -1.81
N GLY A 86 -2.05 7.83 -1.60
CA GLY A 86 -2.90 8.36 -2.67
C GLY A 86 -2.31 9.62 -3.30
N GLU A 87 -1.86 10.56 -2.47
CA GLU A 87 -1.29 11.83 -2.91
C GLU A 87 0.11 11.67 -3.51
N TYR A 88 0.98 10.92 -2.83
CA TYR A 88 2.38 10.74 -3.22
C TYR A 88 2.54 9.96 -4.53
N CYS A 89 1.64 9.00 -4.80
CA CYS A 89 1.66 8.20 -6.02
C CYS A 89 0.68 8.73 -7.08
N LYS A 90 0.20 9.96 -6.96
CA LYS A 90 -0.62 10.57 -8.00
C LYS A 90 0.28 10.92 -9.18
N ASN A 91 -0.10 10.47 -10.37
CA ASN A 91 0.53 10.92 -11.61
C ASN A 91 -0.36 12.00 -12.20
N ASP A 92 0.20 13.21 -12.32
CA ASP A 92 -0.47 14.34 -12.98
C ASP A 92 -0.19 14.39 -14.49
N ASP A 93 0.78 13.58 -14.96
CA ASP A 93 1.13 13.45 -16.37
C ASP A 93 0.37 12.25 -16.99
N GLU A 94 -0.64 12.56 -17.82
CA GLU A 94 -1.38 11.57 -18.62
C GLU A 94 -0.70 11.26 -19.97
N GLU A 95 0.43 11.90 -20.28
CA GLU A 95 1.14 11.74 -21.55
C GLU A 95 2.13 10.57 -21.52
N GLY A 96 1.64 9.38 -21.87
CA GLY A 96 2.46 8.18 -22.09
C GLY A 96 1.88 6.94 -21.41
N GLY A 97 1.91 5.80 -22.11
CA GLY A 97 1.36 4.54 -21.62
C GLY A 97 2.08 3.93 -20.39
N GLU A 98 3.17 4.55 -19.92
CA GLU A 98 3.97 4.10 -18.77
C GLU A 98 3.50 4.71 -17.43
N SER A 99 2.75 5.83 -17.46
CA SER A 99 2.23 6.49 -16.26
C SER A 99 1.44 5.55 -15.32
N PRO A 100 0.55 4.64 -15.80
CA PRO A 100 -0.10 3.67 -14.93
C PRO A 100 0.86 2.69 -14.25
N ILE A 101 1.95 2.31 -14.91
CA ILE A 101 2.94 1.36 -14.39
C ILE A 101 3.75 2.01 -13.27
N GLU A 102 4.16 3.27 -13.46
CA GLU A 102 4.88 4.05 -12.44
C GLU A 102 4.04 4.27 -11.19
N GLN A 103 2.77 4.68 -11.36
CA GLN A 103 1.85 4.82 -10.24
C GLN A 103 1.69 3.50 -9.46
N LEU A 104 1.55 2.36 -10.16
CA LEU A 104 1.45 1.05 -9.52
C LEU A 104 2.75 0.66 -8.81
N SER A 105 3.90 0.98 -9.40
CA SER A 105 5.22 0.78 -8.78
C SER A 105 5.34 1.58 -7.49
N CYS A 106 4.98 2.87 -7.50
CA CYS A 106 4.95 3.72 -6.32
C CYS A 106 4.03 3.15 -5.23
N LYS A 107 2.79 2.81 -5.57
CA LYS A 107 1.83 2.22 -4.62
C LYS A 107 2.35 0.93 -4.01
N LYS A 108 2.96 0.06 -4.82
CA LYS A 108 3.58 -1.19 -4.36
C LYS A 108 4.73 -0.93 -3.39
N GLN A 109 5.64 -0.02 -3.72
CA GLN A 109 6.79 0.31 -2.87
C GLN A 109 6.35 0.91 -1.52
N LEU A 110 5.51 1.95 -1.52
CA LEU A 110 4.96 2.53 -0.29
C LEU A 110 4.19 1.51 0.57
N THR A 111 3.51 0.56 -0.07
CA THR A 111 2.81 -0.53 0.65
C THR A 111 3.79 -1.52 1.25
N SER A 112 4.87 -1.86 0.56
CA SER A 112 5.94 -2.71 1.11
C SER A 112 6.60 -2.08 2.34
N PHE A 113 6.86 -0.76 2.30
CA PHE A 113 7.42 -0.05 3.46
C PHE A 113 6.45 -0.03 4.63
N ARG A 114 5.16 0.19 4.37
CA ARG A 114 4.16 0.12 5.43
C ARG A 114 4.02 -1.27 6.03
N VAL A 115 4.16 -2.34 5.24
CA VAL A 115 4.23 -3.71 5.78
C VAL A 115 5.39 -3.86 6.76
N ALA A 116 6.59 -3.37 6.40
CA ALA A 116 7.74 -3.40 7.29
C ALA A 116 7.47 -2.62 8.60
N GLU A 117 6.81 -1.46 8.52
CA GLU A 117 6.41 -0.69 9.71
C GLU A 117 5.42 -1.43 10.60
N LEU A 118 4.42 -2.09 10.02
CA LEU A 118 3.45 -2.88 10.80
C LEU A 118 4.13 -4.07 11.49
N VAL A 119 5.09 -4.71 10.83
CA VAL A 119 5.90 -5.78 11.44
C VAL A 119 6.76 -5.23 12.58
N TYR A 120 7.41 -4.09 12.39
CA TYR A 120 8.17 -3.44 13.47
C TYR A 120 7.27 -3.08 14.65
N LEU A 121 6.13 -2.43 14.42
CA LEU A 121 5.15 -2.10 15.45
C LEU A 121 4.65 -3.32 16.23
N ARG A 122 4.59 -4.48 15.60
CA ARG A 122 4.14 -5.73 16.24
C ARG A 122 5.25 -6.46 16.99
N THR A 123 6.48 -6.44 16.46
CA THR A 123 7.55 -7.37 16.89
C THR A 123 8.77 -6.69 17.51
N GLY A 124 8.92 -5.37 17.31
CA GLY A 124 10.15 -4.64 17.64
C GLY A 124 11.32 -4.94 16.71
N VAL A 125 11.16 -5.81 15.71
CA VAL A 125 12.23 -6.15 14.75
C VAL A 125 12.26 -5.12 13.63
N ILE A 126 13.41 -4.47 13.45
CA ILE A 126 13.64 -3.48 12.40
C ILE A 126 14.23 -4.19 11.18
N GLY A 127 13.50 -4.19 10.06
CA GLY A 127 13.85 -4.88 8.82
C GLY A 127 14.16 -3.96 7.62
N ASP A 128 14.25 -2.66 7.82
CA ASP A 128 14.38 -1.66 6.74
C ASP A 128 15.83 -1.36 6.33
N GLY A 129 16.83 -1.83 7.08
CA GLY A 129 18.25 -1.60 6.80
C GLY A 129 18.76 -0.22 7.21
N PHE A 130 17.91 0.67 7.75
CA PHE A 130 18.27 2.03 8.13
C PHE A 130 19.46 2.07 9.11
N TYR A 131 19.36 1.34 10.23
CA TYR A 131 20.43 1.34 11.24
C TYR A 131 21.73 0.69 10.75
N LYS A 132 21.65 -0.24 9.79
CA LYS A 132 22.83 -0.80 9.14
C LYS A 132 23.52 0.26 8.28
N ALA A 133 22.76 1.03 7.51
CA ALA A 133 23.29 2.16 6.76
C ALA A 133 23.90 3.22 7.69
N VAL A 134 23.21 3.59 8.78
CA VAL A 134 23.72 4.52 9.81
C VAL A 134 25.04 4.03 10.39
N SER A 135 25.15 2.74 10.73
CA SER A 135 26.39 2.17 11.28
C SER A 135 27.56 2.29 10.29
N LEU A 136 27.32 2.00 9.01
CA LEU A 136 28.35 2.10 7.97
C LEU A 136 28.79 3.55 7.73
N VAL A 137 27.84 4.49 7.69
CA VAL A 137 28.11 5.92 7.52
C VAL A 137 28.83 6.50 8.74
N ASN A 138 28.45 6.06 9.95
CA ASN A 138 29.10 6.47 11.19
C ASN A 138 30.60 6.15 11.19
N GLU A 139 30.95 4.95 10.73
CA GLU A 139 32.34 4.51 10.62
C GLU A 139 33.07 5.22 9.47
N LYS A 140 32.46 5.30 8.29
CA LYS A 140 33.17 5.65 7.06
C LYS A 140 33.11 7.12 6.66
N ALA A 141 32.13 7.87 7.15
CA ALA A 141 31.82 9.20 6.63
C ALA A 141 31.67 10.29 7.70
N THR A 142 31.45 9.94 8.97
CA THR A 142 31.21 10.95 10.02
C THR A 142 32.19 10.85 11.20
N ALA A 143 33.34 10.19 11.03
CA ALA A 143 34.37 10.07 12.07
C ALA A 143 33.81 9.61 13.43
N MET A 144 32.92 8.61 13.41
CA MET A 144 32.22 8.06 14.58
C MET A 144 31.23 9.03 15.26
N ASN A 145 30.78 10.07 14.56
CA ASN A 145 29.70 10.94 15.00
C ASN A 145 28.32 10.37 14.61
N TYR A 146 27.71 9.63 15.55
CA TYR A 146 26.45 8.92 15.32
C TYR A 146 25.25 9.84 15.03
N PRO A 147 25.05 10.96 15.77
CA PRO A 147 24.01 11.94 15.42
C PRO A 147 24.15 12.52 14.01
N GLU A 148 25.38 12.72 13.54
CA GLU A 148 25.64 13.17 12.17
C GLU A 148 25.33 12.07 11.15
N ALA A 149 25.70 10.82 11.44
CA ALA A 149 25.37 9.68 10.58
C ALA A 149 23.85 9.46 10.45
N LEU A 150 23.11 9.62 11.55
CA LEU A 150 21.64 9.58 11.53
C LEU A 150 21.05 10.65 10.60
N LYS A 151 21.55 11.88 10.66
CA LYS A 151 21.11 12.97 9.78
C LYS A 151 21.50 12.71 8.32
N PHE A 152 22.69 12.17 8.10
CA PHE A 152 23.20 11.86 6.77
C PHE A 152 22.34 10.78 6.08
N VAL A 153 22.07 9.67 6.77
CA VAL A 153 21.28 8.55 6.21
C VAL A 153 19.79 8.87 6.20
N GLY A 154 19.30 9.50 7.26
CA GLY A 154 17.89 9.83 7.41
C GLY A 154 17.44 10.97 6.52
N GLY A 155 18.35 11.75 5.93
CA GLY A 155 18.04 12.86 5.04
C GLY A 155 17.32 14.02 5.73
N ASN A 156 17.03 15.06 4.95
CA ASN A 156 16.29 16.25 5.39
C ASN A 156 15.16 16.64 4.43
N GLU A 157 14.83 15.77 3.48
CA GLU A 157 13.82 15.97 2.45
C GLU A 157 12.44 16.21 3.09
N ASP A 158 11.71 17.15 2.52
CA ASP A 158 10.33 17.42 2.90
C ASP A 158 9.38 16.71 1.92
N PHE A 159 8.66 15.71 2.43
CA PHE A 159 7.66 14.96 1.67
C PHE A 159 6.23 15.50 1.89
N GLY A 160 6.11 16.71 2.43
CA GLY A 160 4.85 17.41 2.61
C GLY A 160 4.07 17.02 3.86
N PRO A 161 2.92 17.67 4.09
CA PRO A 161 2.15 17.54 5.31
C PRO A 161 1.60 16.14 5.52
N ALA A 162 1.10 15.47 4.47
CA ALA A 162 0.55 14.12 4.59
C ALA A 162 1.61 13.11 5.08
N TRP A 163 2.85 13.24 4.62
CA TRP A 163 3.95 12.42 5.11
C TRP A 163 4.27 12.73 6.57
N LYS A 164 4.40 14.03 6.90
CA LYS A 164 4.76 14.46 8.25
C LYS A 164 3.73 13.98 9.27
N GLU A 165 2.44 14.16 9.00
CA GLU A 165 1.37 13.71 9.91
C GLU A 165 1.36 12.19 10.08
N TYR A 166 1.53 11.43 9.00
CA TYR A 166 1.66 9.97 9.06
C TYR A 166 2.88 9.57 9.91
N ALA A 167 4.04 10.15 9.63
CA ALA A 167 5.30 9.80 10.29
C ALA A 167 5.27 10.15 11.77
N GLU A 168 4.74 11.32 12.14
CA GLU A 168 4.65 11.74 13.53
C GLU A 168 3.73 10.84 14.36
N GLU A 169 2.59 10.42 13.82
CA GLU A 169 1.73 9.47 14.52
C GLU A 169 2.35 8.07 14.62
N ASN A 170 3.00 7.60 13.55
CA ASN A 170 3.71 6.32 13.59
C ASN A 170 4.82 6.35 14.67
N CYS A 171 5.62 7.42 14.70
CA CYS A 171 6.69 7.59 15.68
C CYS A 171 6.17 7.75 17.11
N ALA A 172 4.97 8.32 17.30
CA ALA A 172 4.34 8.34 18.62
C ALA A 172 3.98 6.92 19.09
N ILE A 173 3.55 6.03 18.19
CA ILE A 173 3.29 4.63 18.52
C ILE A 173 4.60 3.89 18.83
N THR A 174 5.65 4.05 18.01
CA THR A 174 6.94 3.37 18.26
C THR A 174 7.59 3.86 19.55
N THR A 175 7.48 5.15 19.86
CA THR A 175 7.90 5.72 21.15
C THR A 175 7.17 5.04 22.31
N ARG A 176 5.85 4.84 22.19
CA ARG A 176 5.04 4.20 23.23
C ARG A 176 5.38 2.72 23.42
N LEU A 177 5.51 1.98 22.32
CA LEU A 177 5.71 0.52 22.37
C LEU A 177 7.15 0.14 22.72
N PHE A 178 8.13 0.89 22.22
CA PHE A 178 9.54 0.48 22.27
C PHE A 178 10.49 1.57 22.80
N GLY A 179 10.00 2.77 23.13
CA GLY A 179 10.86 3.86 23.55
C GLY A 179 11.77 4.40 22.45
N GLU A 180 11.41 4.20 21.17
CA GLU A 180 12.18 4.73 20.05
C GLU A 180 12.19 6.27 20.10
N ALA A 181 13.38 6.88 20.04
CA ALA A 181 13.50 8.33 20.02
C ALA A 181 12.88 8.91 18.73
N LYS A 182 12.14 10.02 18.86
CA LYS A 182 11.40 10.63 17.73
C LYS A 182 12.31 10.95 16.55
N ASP A 183 13.50 11.50 16.79
CA ASP A 183 14.47 11.84 15.74
C ASP A 183 14.95 10.61 14.95
N ARG A 184 15.20 9.49 15.64
CA ARG A 184 15.58 8.21 15.01
C ARG A 184 14.44 7.64 14.17
N CYS A 185 13.23 7.62 14.73
CA CYS A 185 12.06 7.16 14.00
C CYS A 185 11.80 8.02 12.77
N MET A 186 11.83 9.35 12.89
CA MET A 186 11.59 10.24 11.75
C MET A 186 12.64 10.05 10.64
N GLY A 187 13.91 9.85 10.99
CA GLY A 187 14.96 9.52 10.02
C GLY A 187 14.71 8.20 9.30
N ARG A 188 14.31 7.16 10.04
CA ARG A 188 13.96 5.84 9.51
C ARG A 188 12.75 5.89 8.58
N MET A 189 11.71 6.62 8.97
CA MET A 189 10.50 6.82 8.18
C MET A 189 10.78 7.61 6.89
N ARG A 190 11.77 8.53 6.91
CA ARG A 190 12.20 9.26 5.72
C ARG A 190 13.01 8.37 4.76
N PHE A 191 13.93 7.58 5.32
CA PHE A 191 14.76 6.62 4.57
C PHE A 191 13.94 5.62 3.75
N GLN A 192 12.71 5.32 4.19
CA GLN A 192 11.79 4.41 3.51
C GLN A 192 11.00 5.05 2.36
N ILE A 193 11.00 6.37 2.18
CA ILE A 193 10.22 6.97 1.10
C ILE A 193 10.94 6.74 -0.23
N PRO A 194 10.29 6.12 -1.24
CA PRO A 194 10.91 5.92 -2.53
C PRO A 194 11.18 7.26 -3.20
N ILE A 195 12.42 7.48 -3.63
CA ILE A 195 12.84 8.67 -4.37
C ILE A 195 12.83 8.28 -5.85
N PHE A 196 11.97 8.93 -6.64
CA PHE A 196 11.91 8.81 -8.09
C PHE A 196 12.66 9.96 -8.76
#